data_AF-A0A415GRZ0-F1
#
_entry.id   AF-A0A415GRZ0-F1
#
_cell.length_a   1.000
_cell.length_b   1.000
_cell.length_c   1.000
_cell.angle_alpha   90.00
_cell.angle_beta   90.00
_cell.angle_gamma   90.00
#
_symmetry.space_group_name_H-M   'P 1'
#
loop_
_entity.id
_entity.type
_entity.pdbx_description
1 polymer ?
#
loop_
_entity_poly.entity_id
_entity_poly.type
_entity_poly.pdbx_seq_one_letter_code
_entity_poly.pdbx_strand_id
1 'polypeptide(L)'
;MGRNANGLLKSNTDKGDLTVGQLGLHPKAIKMFENPISSWLWEYNDKVSNTLSEFRSQLAKVTKHDTKEISALKRVVEHFKANREQGTEKEFVDYVRRSANSVILGRYKERLLHQGGIASDIVESYAVQRAKRILVPQIVKHLKKSTMGWNSGGITSSGKGGSSGGSKGATEKGYTAKMVKNIVGMEQKYRRNKDETLHVFNSKGDIVSSIGGKGAQVVFDPKKIPANSILTHNHPRSLGESGIRRIGNSFSSDDIRSAIKVNAKEMRAVTPTYTFSIKRPKGGWGVSADEATKAFAYANRTVSKQGHNYLNQTKWNESNIARAEVTHFHKVMKMLAKKYGWDYSKKNN
;
A
#
# COMPACT_ATOMS: atom_id res chain seq x y z
N MET A 1 -7.95 -12.92 46.96
CA MET A 1 -6.69 -13.53 46.47
C MET A 1 -6.62 -13.41 44.95
N GLY A 2 -5.90 -12.41 44.45
CA GLY A 2 -5.77 -12.12 43.01
C GLY A 2 -4.87 -13.12 42.31
N ARG A 3 -5.37 -13.79 41.28
CA ARG A 3 -4.55 -14.67 40.43
C ARG A 3 -3.72 -13.80 39.48
N ASN A 4 -2.41 -13.79 39.75
CA ASN A 4 -1.36 -13.09 39.02
C ASN A 4 -1.47 -13.24 37.49
N ALA A 5 -1.31 -12.11 36.79
CA ALA A 5 -1.21 -11.97 35.34
C ALA A 5 0.14 -12.46 34.76
N ASN A 6 0.93 -13.24 35.51
CA ASN A 6 2.30 -13.61 35.17
C ASN A 6 2.45 -14.78 34.18
N GLY A 7 1.35 -15.33 33.66
CA GLY A 7 1.37 -16.41 32.67
C GLY A 7 1.67 -15.98 31.22
N LEU A 8 1.76 -14.67 30.95
CA LEU A 8 2.10 -14.12 29.63
C LEU A 8 3.60 -13.85 29.44
N LEU A 9 4.40 -13.96 30.51
CA LEU A 9 5.77 -13.47 30.55
C LEU A 9 6.86 -14.54 30.75
N LYS A 10 6.56 -15.84 30.54
CA LYS A 10 7.61 -16.86 30.48
C LYS A 10 7.42 -17.84 29.32
N SER A 11 8.31 -17.78 28.34
CA SER A 11 9.27 -18.87 28.05
C SER A 11 10.33 -18.42 27.04
N ASN A 12 11.58 -18.73 27.37
CA ASN A 12 12.84 -18.35 26.74
C ASN A 12 13.16 -19.21 25.48
N THR A 13 12.32 -19.24 24.44
CA THR A 13 12.61 -20.13 23.28
C THR A 13 12.17 -19.66 21.88
N ASP A 14 11.57 -18.48 21.69
CA ASP A 14 11.24 -17.99 20.33
C ASP A 14 12.36 -17.11 19.70
N LYS A 15 13.57 -17.12 20.28
CA LYS A 15 14.73 -16.32 19.84
C LYS A 15 15.44 -16.93 18.63
N GLY A 16 14.70 -17.29 17.58
CA GLY A 16 15.30 -17.64 16.30
C GLY A 16 15.83 -16.37 15.63
N ASP A 17 16.86 -15.75 16.21
CA ASP A 17 17.57 -14.63 15.58
C ASP A 17 17.96 -15.09 14.19
N LEU A 18 17.58 -14.30 13.19
CA LEU A 18 17.92 -14.63 11.83
C LEU A 18 19.44 -14.50 11.68
N THR A 19 20.08 -15.60 11.31
CA THR A 19 21.52 -15.67 11.08
C THR A 19 21.86 -15.52 9.60
N VAL A 20 23.12 -15.20 9.31
CA VAL A 20 23.63 -15.14 7.93
C VAL A 20 23.42 -16.47 7.20
N GLY A 21 23.58 -17.60 7.88
CA GLY A 21 23.36 -18.93 7.31
C GLY A 21 21.93 -19.16 6.83
N GLN A 22 20.93 -18.66 7.57
CA GLN A 22 19.50 -18.78 7.21
C GLN A 22 19.12 -17.96 5.97
N LEU A 23 19.94 -16.97 5.57
CA LEU A 23 19.68 -16.21 4.34
C LEU A 23 19.87 -17.06 3.09
N GLY A 24 20.67 -18.12 3.14
CA GLY A 24 20.96 -18.99 1.99
C GLY A 24 21.56 -18.19 0.82
N LEU A 25 22.50 -17.29 1.13
CA LEU A 25 23.21 -16.48 0.14
C LEU A 25 24.39 -17.24 -0.45
N HIS A 26 24.73 -16.93 -1.69
CA HIS A 26 25.93 -17.47 -2.32
C HIS A 26 27.19 -17.03 -1.54
N PRO A 27 28.23 -17.88 -1.35
CA PRO A 27 29.43 -17.52 -0.58
C PRO A 27 30.12 -16.24 -1.04
N LYS A 28 30.15 -15.99 -2.36
CA LYS A 28 30.66 -14.72 -2.93
C LYS A 28 29.88 -13.49 -2.45
N ALA A 29 28.56 -13.62 -2.28
CA ALA A 29 27.70 -12.54 -1.78
C ALA A 29 28.00 -12.22 -0.32
N ILE A 30 28.18 -13.27 0.49
CA ILE A 30 28.49 -13.16 1.91
C ILE A 30 29.84 -12.45 2.07
N LYS A 31 30.87 -12.90 1.34
CA LYS A 31 32.20 -12.28 1.38
C LYS A 31 32.20 -10.82 0.91
N MET A 32 31.40 -10.48 -0.09
CA MET A 32 31.35 -9.13 -0.66
C MET A 32 30.55 -8.14 0.20
N PHE A 33 29.55 -8.62 0.96
CA PHE A 33 28.59 -7.78 1.68
C PHE A 33 28.44 -8.14 3.16
N GLU A 34 29.47 -8.73 3.77
CA GLU A 34 29.44 -9.24 5.14
C GLU A 34 28.97 -8.18 6.17
N ASN A 35 29.55 -6.98 6.09
CA ASN A 35 29.23 -5.88 7.02
C ASN A 35 27.79 -5.36 6.85
N PRO A 36 27.31 -5.01 5.62
CA PRO A 36 25.91 -4.64 5.41
C PRO A 36 24.91 -5.73 5.82
N ILE A 37 25.17 -7.00 5.46
CA ILE A 37 24.29 -8.12 5.79
C ILE A 37 24.18 -8.28 7.31
N SER A 38 25.31 -8.23 8.01
CA SER A 38 25.34 -8.34 9.47
C SER A 38 24.58 -7.18 10.13
N SER A 39 24.72 -5.95 9.60
CA SER A 39 23.98 -4.79 10.09
C SER A 39 22.47 -4.94 9.92
N TRP A 40 22.00 -5.43 8.77
CA TRP A 40 20.56 -5.63 8.53
C TRP A 40 19.99 -6.75 9.40
N LEU A 41 20.75 -7.83 9.61
CA LEU A 41 20.32 -8.91 10.50
C LEU A 41 20.22 -8.42 11.94
N TRP A 42 21.21 -7.66 12.40
CA TRP A 42 21.18 -7.05 13.73
C TRP A 42 19.95 -6.15 13.88
N GLU A 43 19.72 -5.23 12.95
CA GLU A 43 18.59 -4.30 12.99
C GLU A 43 17.24 -5.04 12.92
N TYR A 44 17.13 -6.05 12.06
CA TYR A 44 15.94 -6.89 11.97
C TYR A 44 15.65 -7.60 13.30
N ASN A 45 16.65 -8.29 13.86
CA ASN A 45 16.49 -9.06 15.09
C ASN A 45 16.20 -8.14 16.30
N ASP A 46 16.94 -7.04 16.42
CA ASP A 46 16.72 -6.03 17.46
C ASP A 46 15.30 -5.47 17.36
N LYS A 47 14.86 -5.07 16.16
CA LYS A 47 13.52 -4.51 15.99
C LYS A 47 12.41 -5.52 16.23
N VAL A 48 12.58 -6.78 15.81
CA VAL A 48 11.64 -7.86 16.13
C VAL A 48 11.52 -7.98 17.65
N SER A 49 12.65 -8.07 18.36
CA SER A 49 12.71 -8.23 19.81
C SER A 49 12.04 -7.06 20.54
N ASN A 50 12.40 -5.82 20.18
CA ASN A 50 11.86 -4.60 20.78
C ASN A 50 10.35 -4.48 20.54
N THR A 51 9.89 -4.73 19.29
CA THR A 51 8.46 -4.70 18.96
C THR A 51 7.68 -5.79 19.70
N LEU A 52 8.25 -6.99 19.84
CA LEU A 52 7.63 -8.08 20.61
C LEU A 52 7.47 -7.69 22.09
N SER A 53 8.51 -7.11 22.68
CA SER A 53 8.50 -6.66 24.08
C SER A 53 7.44 -5.59 24.31
N GLU A 54 7.43 -4.54 23.48
CA GLU A 54 6.44 -3.45 23.55
C GLU A 54 5.02 -3.98 23.41
N PHE A 55 4.76 -4.83 22.40
CA PHE A 55 3.42 -5.31 22.14
C PHE A 55 2.93 -6.29 23.23
N ARG A 56 3.81 -7.12 23.80
CA ARG A 56 3.46 -7.97 24.95
C ARG A 56 3.07 -7.13 26.15
N SER A 57 3.81 -6.04 26.42
CA SER A 57 3.49 -5.07 27.46
C SER A 57 2.13 -4.41 27.22
N GLN A 58 1.84 -4.01 25.98
CA GLN A 58 0.53 -3.44 25.60
C GLN A 58 -0.60 -4.46 25.74
N LEU A 59 -0.43 -5.67 25.23
CA LEU A 59 -1.44 -6.74 25.28
C LEU A 59 -1.81 -7.11 26.71
N ALA A 60 -0.83 -7.14 27.62
CA ALA A 60 -1.06 -7.42 29.04
C ALA A 60 -1.96 -6.37 29.73
N LYS A 61 -1.98 -5.13 29.22
CA LYS A 61 -2.81 -4.05 29.75
C LYS A 61 -4.26 -4.08 29.22
N VAL A 62 -4.52 -4.81 28.14
CA VAL A 62 -5.86 -4.90 27.52
C VAL A 62 -6.77 -5.79 28.36
N THR A 63 -7.85 -5.23 28.87
CA THR A 63 -8.91 -5.88 29.64
C THR A 63 -10.14 -6.16 28.77
N LYS A 64 -11.12 -6.88 29.33
CA LYS A 64 -12.41 -7.14 28.66
C LYS A 64 -13.25 -5.88 28.38
N HIS A 65 -12.95 -4.77 29.05
CA HIS A 65 -13.69 -3.51 28.90
C HIS A 65 -13.13 -2.63 27.75
N ASP A 66 -11.95 -2.96 27.24
CA ASP A 66 -11.23 -2.20 26.21
C ASP A 66 -11.71 -2.60 24.80
N THR A 67 -12.97 -2.26 24.50
CA THR A 67 -13.67 -2.70 23.29
C THR A 67 -13.02 -2.24 21.99
N LYS A 68 -12.35 -1.08 21.98
CA LYS A 68 -11.64 -0.54 20.81
C LYS A 68 -10.36 -1.32 20.54
N GLU A 69 -9.61 -1.62 21.58
CA GLU A 69 -8.36 -2.36 21.60
C GLU A 69 -8.62 -3.82 21.20
N ILE A 70 -9.64 -4.45 21.77
CA ILE A 70 -10.12 -5.78 21.38
C ILE A 70 -10.49 -5.81 19.89
N SER A 71 -11.18 -4.79 19.39
CA SER A 71 -11.52 -4.70 17.97
C SER A 71 -10.30 -4.53 17.07
N ALA A 72 -9.29 -3.77 17.51
CA ALA A 72 -8.03 -3.63 16.81
C ALA A 72 -7.25 -4.96 16.76
N LEU A 73 -7.17 -5.67 17.88
CA LEU A 73 -6.54 -6.99 17.98
C LEU A 73 -7.22 -8.02 17.06
N LYS A 74 -8.56 -8.03 16.99
CA LYS A 74 -9.31 -8.87 16.04
C LYS A 74 -8.92 -8.58 14.59
N ARG A 75 -8.80 -7.30 14.21
CA ARG A 75 -8.36 -6.94 12.85
C ARG A 75 -6.94 -7.42 12.53
N VAL A 76 -6.04 -7.37 13.51
CA VAL A 76 -4.67 -7.91 13.35
C VAL A 76 -4.71 -9.42 13.09
N VAL A 77 -5.48 -10.17 13.88
CA VAL A 77 -5.64 -11.63 13.71
C VAL A 77 -6.20 -11.97 12.33
N GLU A 78 -7.28 -11.30 11.92
CA GLU A 78 -7.91 -11.55 10.61
C GLU A 78 -7.01 -11.16 9.44
N HIS A 79 -6.24 -10.08 9.57
CA HIS A 79 -5.25 -9.68 8.57
C HIS A 79 -4.20 -10.77 8.33
N PHE A 80 -3.59 -11.32 9.38
CA PHE A 80 -2.56 -12.36 9.22
C PHE A 80 -3.14 -13.73 8.85
N LYS A 81 -4.40 -14.04 9.22
CA LYS A 81 -5.10 -15.23 8.69
C LYS A 81 -5.32 -15.14 7.18
N ALA A 82 -5.69 -13.96 6.68
CA ALA A 82 -5.92 -13.72 5.27
C ALA A 82 -4.61 -13.62 4.46
N ASN A 83 -3.52 -13.14 5.06
CA ASN A 83 -2.23 -12.92 4.40
C ASN A 83 -1.18 -13.90 4.93
N ARG A 84 -1.29 -15.17 4.49
CA ARG A 84 -0.49 -16.29 5.02
C ARG A 84 1.01 -16.15 4.78
N GLU A 85 1.48 -15.33 3.86
CA GLU A 85 2.92 -15.15 3.58
C GLU A 85 3.53 -13.93 4.30
N GLN A 86 2.69 -12.98 4.72
CA GLN A 86 3.12 -11.69 5.25
C GLN A 86 3.65 -11.78 6.69
N GLY A 87 4.77 -11.12 6.98
CA GLY A 87 5.47 -11.17 8.26
C GLY A 87 6.10 -12.54 8.54
N THR A 88 6.37 -13.35 7.52
CA THR A 88 7.13 -14.59 7.68
C THR A 88 8.63 -14.29 7.63
N GLU A 89 9.41 -15.10 8.34
CA GLU A 89 10.88 -15.04 8.23
C GLU A 89 11.34 -15.29 6.80
N LYS A 90 10.68 -16.22 6.11
CA LYS A 90 10.92 -16.51 4.69
C LYS A 90 10.74 -15.28 3.81
N GLU A 91 9.75 -14.44 4.08
CA GLU A 91 9.50 -13.23 3.30
C GLU A 91 10.70 -12.26 3.32
N PHE A 92 11.27 -12.05 4.51
CA PHE A 92 12.46 -11.22 4.68
C PHE A 92 13.71 -11.89 4.10
N VAL A 93 13.91 -13.19 4.33
CA VAL A 93 15.00 -13.97 3.72
C VAL A 93 14.98 -13.88 2.20
N ASP A 94 13.81 -14.08 1.59
CA ASP A 94 13.65 -14.03 0.14
C ASP A 94 13.89 -12.61 -0.40
N TYR A 95 13.52 -11.57 0.36
CA TYR A 95 13.85 -10.19 0.04
C TYR A 95 15.36 -9.94 0.04
N VAL A 96 16.08 -10.29 1.12
CA VAL A 96 17.53 -10.13 1.24
C VAL A 96 18.25 -10.92 0.13
N ARG A 97 17.82 -12.16 -0.14
CA ARG A 97 18.37 -13.00 -1.20
C ARG A 97 18.21 -12.38 -2.58
N ARG A 98 17.02 -11.86 -2.91
CA ARG A 98 16.79 -11.17 -4.20
C ARG A 98 17.65 -9.92 -4.33
N SER A 99 17.79 -9.14 -3.26
CA SER A 99 18.61 -7.92 -3.25
C SER A 99 20.10 -8.24 -3.46
N ALA A 100 20.65 -9.21 -2.72
CA ALA A 100 22.03 -9.66 -2.87
C ALA A 100 22.31 -10.21 -4.28
N ASN A 101 21.43 -11.07 -4.80
CA ASN A 101 21.59 -11.64 -6.15
C ASN A 101 21.55 -10.56 -7.24
N SER A 102 20.72 -9.54 -7.09
CA SER A 102 20.62 -8.48 -8.09
C SER A 102 21.91 -7.65 -8.19
N VAL A 103 22.68 -7.55 -7.10
CA VAL A 103 23.95 -6.84 -7.09
C VAL A 103 25.08 -7.69 -7.65
N ILE A 104 25.15 -8.97 -7.29
CA ILE A 104 26.13 -9.92 -7.87
C ILE A 104 26.00 -9.99 -9.39
N LEU A 105 24.78 -9.93 -9.91
CA LEU A 105 24.50 -9.97 -11.35
C LEU A 105 24.73 -8.62 -12.05
N GLY A 106 25.31 -7.62 -11.38
CA GLY A 106 25.61 -6.31 -11.95
C GLY A 106 24.36 -5.48 -12.29
N ARG A 107 23.18 -5.86 -11.78
CA ARG A 107 21.91 -5.19 -12.09
C ARG A 107 21.62 -3.99 -11.18
N TYR A 108 22.46 -3.75 -10.17
CA TYR A 108 22.41 -2.63 -9.24
C TYR A 108 23.80 -2.03 -9.05
N LYS A 109 23.88 -0.70 -8.84
CA LYS A 109 25.14 -0.04 -8.49
C LYS A 109 25.61 -0.50 -7.11
N GLU A 110 26.86 -0.94 -7.01
CA GLU A 110 27.53 -1.44 -5.81
C GLU A 110 27.36 -0.54 -4.57
N ARG A 111 27.34 0.80 -4.78
CA ARG A 111 27.13 1.81 -3.73
C ARG A 111 25.83 1.64 -2.94
N LEU A 112 24.80 1.01 -3.51
CA LEU A 112 23.53 0.80 -2.81
C LEU A 112 23.64 -0.25 -1.69
N LEU A 113 24.54 -1.23 -1.72
CA LEU A 113 24.73 -2.11 -0.55
C LEU A 113 25.81 -1.58 0.41
N HIS A 114 26.85 -0.91 -0.10
CA HIS A 114 27.94 -0.39 0.73
C HIS A 114 27.54 0.76 1.66
N GLN A 115 26.50 1.52 1.32
CA GLN A 115 25.93 2.56 2.19
C GLN A 115 24.75 2.05 3.04
N GLY A 116 24.65 0.73 3.23
CA GLY A 116 23.58 0.10 3.99
C GLY A 116 22.24 0.01 3.25
N GLY A 117 22.19 0.27 1.94
CA GLY A 117 20.96 0.48 1.17
C GLY A 117 20.13 -0.75 0.80
N ILE A 118 19.86 -1.59 1.79
CA ILE A 118 18.46 -1.87 2.10
C ILE A 118 18.02 -0.75 3.02
N ALA A 119 17.12 0.13 2.58
CA ALA A 119 16.63 1.21 3.45
C ALA A 119 16.24 0.60 4.80
N SER A 120 16.84 1.06 5.90
CA SER A 120 16.59 0.61 7.27
C SER A 120 15.07 0.50 7.54
N ASP A 121 14.29 1.46 7.03
CA ASP A 121 12.82 1.46 7.00
C ASP A 121 12.14 0.20 6.41
N ILE A 122 12.81 -0.53 5.53
CA ILE A 122 12.34 -1.80 4.93
C ILE A 122 12.63 -2.95 5.89
N VAL A 123 13.85 -3.02 6.42
CA VAL A 123 14.24 -4.00 7.44
C VAL A 123 13.33 -3.89 8.65
N GLU A 124 13.13 -2.66 9.14
CA GLU A 124 12.23 -2.33 10.23
C GLU A 124 10.78 -2.76 9.92
N SER A 125 10.30 -2.54 8.70
CA SER A 125 8.94 -2.91 8.31
C SER A 125 8.73 -4.43 8.34
N TYR A 126 9.68 -5.20 7.81
CA TYR A 126 9.63 -6.66 7.89
C TYR A 126 9.70 -7.16 9.33
N ALA A 127 10.56 -6.56 10.15
CA ALA A 127 10.69 -6.89 11.57
C ALA A 127 9.39 -6.65 12.35
N VAL A 128 8.72 -5.51 12.13
CA VAL A 128 7.44 -5.19 12.78
C VAL A 128 6.34 -6.17 12.34
N GLN A 129 6.29 -6.53 11.05
CA GLN A 129 5.33 -7.50 10.55
C GLN A 129 5.57 -8.91 11.13
N ARG A 130 6.84 -9.32 11.23
CA ARG A 130 7.25 -10.57 11.87
C ARG A 130 6.84 -10.63 13.33
N ALA A 131 7.14 -9.57 14.10
CA ALA A 131 6.77 -9.46 15.50
C ALA A 131 5.25 -9.61 15.68
N LYS A 132 4.46 -8.87 14.91
CA LYS A 132 2.99 -8.96 14.95
C LYS A 132 2.50 -10.37 14.61
N ARG A 133 3.10 -11.02 13.61
CA ARG A 133 2.74 -12.38 13.23
C ARG A 133 3.02 -13.39 14.33
N ILE A 134 4.19 -13.33 14.97
CA ILE A 134 4.56 -14.19 16.11
C ILE A 134 3.55 -14.05 17.25
N LEU A 135 2.98 -12.85 17.42
CA LEU A 135 2.03 -12.56 18.49
C LEU A 135 0.59 -12.99 18.17
N VAL A 136 0.24 -13.32 16.92
CA VAL A 136 -1.13 -13.71 16.55
C VAL A 136 -1.70 -14.82 17.43
N PRO A 137 -0.99 -15.93 17.73
CA PRO A 137 -1.48 -16.96 18.64
C PRO A 137 -1.72 -16.44 20.07
N GLN A 138 -0.85 -15.56 20.57
CA GLN A 138 -0.98 -14.95 21.90
C GLN A 138 -2.19 -14.00 21.95
N ILE A 139 -2.39 -13.20 20.90
CA ILE A 139 -3.56 -12.34 20.73
C ILE A 139 -4.84 -13.17 20.70
N VAL A 140 -4.86 -14.25 19.93
CA VAL A 140 -6.00 -15.20 19.87
C VAL A 140 -6.32 -15.76 21.26
N LYS A 141 -5.31 -16.22 21.99
CA LYS A 141 -5.46 -16.73 23.36
C LYS A 141 -5.99 -15.65 24.31
N HIS A 142 -5.47 -14.44 24.22
CA HIS A 142 -5.90 -13.29 25.03
C HIS A 142 -7.35 -12.91 24.75
N LEU A 143 -7.72 -12.82 23.46
CA LEU A 143 -9.09 -12.53 23.05
C LEU A 143 -10.07 -13.59 23.56
N LYS A 144 -9.74 -14.89 23.46
CA LYS A 144 -10.57 -15.98 24.02
C LYS A 144 -10.81 -15.83 25.53
N LYS A 145 -9.83 -15.33 26.27
CA LYS A 145 -9.93 -15.12 27.73
C LYS A 145 -10.72 -13.85 28.08
N SER A 146 -10.57 -12.79 27.30
CA SER A 146 -11.22 -11.50 27.54
C SER A 146 -12.69 -11.47 27.09
N THR A 147 -13.05 -12.27 26.08
CA THR A 147 -14.44 -12.50 25.68
C THR A 147 -14.82 -13.93 26.03
N MET A 148 -15.40 -14.17 27.21
CA MET A 148 -16.08 -15.46 27.48
C MET A 148 -17.13 -15.67 26.38
N GLY A 149 -16.85 -16.55 25.43
CA GLY A 149 -17.77 -16.86 24.32
C GLY A 149 -17.17 -16.97 22.92
N TRP A 150 -15.84 -16.94 22.71
CA TRP A 150 -15.31 -17.29 21.37
C TRP A 150 -15.22 -18.81 21.20
N ASN A 151 -16.36 -19.44 20.87
CA ASN A 151 -16.39 -20.80 20.36
C ASN A 151 -15.77 -20.83 18.96
N SER A 152 -14.64 -21.53 18.86
CA SER A 152 -14.09 -22.02 17.60
C SER A 152 -14.93 -23.19 17.12
N GLY A 153 -16.06 -22.89 16.47
CA GLY A 153 -16.94 -23.87 15.83
C GLY A 153 -17.42 -23.29 14.51
N GLY A 154 -17.26 -24.04 13.43
CA GLY A 154 -17.62 -23.63 12.08
C GLY A 154 -19.07 -23.17 11.99
N ILE A 155 -19.32 -22.14 11.18
CA ILE A 155 -20.67 -21.78 10.76
C ILE A 155 -20.71 -21.95 9.25
N THR A 156 -21.35 -23.05 8.89
CA THR A 156 -21.94 -23.34 7.59
C THR A 156 -23.02 -22.31 7.24
N SER A 157 -23.27 -22.21 5.95
CA SER A 157 -24.24 -21.37 5.25
C SER A 157 -25.61 -21.17 5.92
N SER A 158 -26.20 -20.03 5.55
CA SER A 158 -27.62 -19.63 5.61
C SER A 158 -28.06 -18.87 6.86
N GLY A 159 -28.60 -17.66 6.65
CA GLY A 159 -29.15 -16.81 7.69
C GLY A 159 -29.24 -15.33 7.27
N LYS A 160 -30.40 -14.94 6.77
CA LYS A 160 -30.81 -13.57 6.44
C LYS A 160 -30.77 -12.64 7.67
N GLY A 161 -30.44 -11.37 7.41
CA GLY A 161 -30.97 -10.21 8.16
C GLY A 161 -30.06 -9.60 9.20
N GLY A 162 -29.81 -8.29 9.09
CA GLY A 162 -29.12 -7.50 10.12
C GLY A 162 -28.38 -6.29 9.58
N SER A 163 -29.11 -5.36 8.95
CA SER A 163 -28.58 -4.07 8.49
C SER A 163 -28.24 -3.20 9.71
N SER A 164 -26.96 -3.04 10.02
CA SER A 164 -26.48 -2.00 10.94
C SER A 164 -25.69 -0.96 10.13
N GLY A 165 -26.28 0.23 10.04
CA GLY A 165 -25.83 1.34 9.20
C GLY A 165 -24.46 1.87 9.61
N GLY A 166 -23.43 1.40 8.92
CA GLY A 166 -22.16 2.10 8.81
C GLY A 166 -22.26 3.14 7.69
N SER A 167 -22.00 4.40 8.05
CA SER A 167 -21.99 5.61 7.23
C SER A 167 -21.85 5.36 5.73
N LYS A 168 -22.94 5.60 4.99
CA LYS A 168 -22.94 5.68 3.52
C LYS A 168 -22.11 6.89 3.08
N GLY A 169 -20.80 6.73 3.03
CA GLY A 169 -19.95 7.56 2.17
C GLY A 169 -20.44 7.36 0.74
N ALA A 170 -20.77 8.46 0.05
CA ALA A 170 -21.37 8.46 -1.30
C ALA A 170 -20.80 7.32 -2.16
N THR A 171 -21.66 6.39 -2.57
CA THR A 171 -21.29 5.29 -3.47
C THR A 171 -20.71 5.90 -4.75
N GLU A 172 -19.56 5.41 -5.21
CA GLU A 172 -18.96 5.84 -6.48
C GLU A 172 -20.03 5.75 -7.59
N LYS A 173 -20.30 6.88 -8.27
CA LYS A 173 -21.41 6.97 -9.23
C LYS A 173 -21.21 5.93 -10.34
N GLY A 174 -22.18 5.03 -10.48
CA GLY A 174 -22.17 3.95 -11.47
C GLY A 174 -21.56 2.62 -11.00
N TYR A 175 -21.21 2.47 -9.72
CA TYR A 175 -20.68 1.23 -9.17
C TYR A 175 -21.78 0.37 -8.54
N THR A 176 -21.73 -0.95 -8.79
CA THR A 176 -22.54 -1.93 -8.05
C THR A 176 -21.96 -2.16 -6.64
N ALA A 177 -22.74 -2.76 -5.73
CA ALA A 177 -22.24 -3.14 -4.41
C ALA A 177 -20.99 -4.05 -4.48
N LYS A 178 -20.94 -4.95 -5.48
CA LYS A 178 -19.78 -5.80 -5.75
C LYS A 178 -18.56 -4.99 -6.16
N MET A 179 -18.73 -4.02 -7.05
CA MET A 179 -17.65 -3.13 -7.47
C MET A 179 -17.12 -2.29 -6.32
N VAL A 180 -18.00 -1.77 -5.45
CA VAL A 180 -17.58 -1.05 -4.24
C VAL A 180 -16.74 -1.98 -3.34
N LYS A 181 -17.26 -3.17 -3.05
CA LYS A 181 -16.56 -4.14 -2.20
C LYS A 181 -15.18 -4.51 -2.77
N ASN A 182 -15.10 -4.80 -4.06
CA ASN A 182 -13.89 -5.33 -4.67
C ASN A 182 -12.88 -4.25 -5.04
N ILE A 183 -13.34 -3.16 -5.68
CA ILE A 183 -12.45 -2.09 -6.15
C ILE A 183 -12.09 -1.20 -4.97
N VAL A 184 -13.07 -0.54 -4.34
CA VAL A 184 -12.79 0.38 -3.22
C VAL A 184 -12.20 -0.38 -2.04
N GLY A 185 -12.67 -1.61 -1.76
CA GLY A 185 -12.07 -2.45 -0.74
C GLY A 185 -10.63 -2.85 -1.03
N MET A 186 -10.24 -3.02 -2.30
CA MET A 186 -8.84 -3.21 -2.70
C MET A 186 -8.05 -1.91 -2.49
N GLU A 187 -8.56 -0.76 -2.94
CA GLU A 187 -7.94 0.57 -2.76
C GLU A 187 -7.57 0.84 -1.30
N GLN A 188 -8.45 0.51 -0.36
CA GLN A 188 -8.16 0.69 1.06
C GLN A 188 -7.01 -0.19 1.57
N LYS A 189 -6.77 -1.35 0.96
CA LYS A 189 -5.66 -2.24 1.35
C LYS A 189 -4.32 -1.71 0.86
N TYR A 190 -4.25 -1.26 -0.40
CA TYR A 190 -2.97 -0.94 -1.05
C TYR A 190 -2.64 0.55 -1.09
N ARG A 191 -3.55 1.47 -0.72
CA ARG A 191 -3.27 2.92 -0.71
C ARG A 191 -2.11 3.36 0.19
N ARG A 192 -1.68 2.48 1.09
CA ARG A 192 -0.52 2.68 1.97
C ARG A 192 0.70 1.84 1.59
N ASN A 193 0.66 1.17 0.44
CA ASN A 193 1.80 0.46 -0.09
C ASN A 193 2.90 1.45 -0.47
N LYS A 194 4.14 1.14 -0.08
CA LYS A 194 5.33 1.95 -0.40
C LYS A 194 5.71 1.81 -1.89
N ASP A 195 5.35 0.69 -2.51
CA ASP A 195 5.48 0.46 -3.94
C ASP A 195 4.15 0.72 -4.65
N GLU A 196 4.22 1.21 -5.87
CA GLU A 196 3.07 1.33 -6.76
C GLU A 196 2.64 -0.05 -7.26
N THR A 197 1.35 -0.34 -7.13
CA THR A 197 0.72 -1.55 -7.62
C THR A 197 -0.42 -1.18 -8.54
N LEU A 198 -0.63 -1.96 -9.61
CA LEU A 198 -1.77 -1.83 -10.51
C LEU A 198 -2.69 -3.03 -10.33
N HIS A 199 -3.96 -2.77 -10.04
CA HIS A 199 -5.01 -3.77 -9.99
C HIS A 199 -6.00 -3.53 -11.13
N VAL A 200 -6.27 -4.59 -11.86
CA VAL A 200 -7.13 -4.58 -13.04
C VAL A 200 -8.40 -5.31 -12.71
N PHE A 201 -9.53 -4.65 -12.92
CA PHE A 201 -10.85 -5.23 -12.76
C PHE A 201 -11.57 -5.30 -14.11
N ASN A 202 -12.41 -6.30 -14.30
CA ASN A 202 -13.34 -6.31 -15.43
C ASN A 202 -14.49 -5.31 -15.19
N SER A 203 -15.36 -5.14 -16.18
CA SER A 203 -16.50 -4.21 -16.11
C SER A 203 -17.54 -4.56 -15.03
N LYS A 204 -17.52 -5.78 -14.48
CA LYS A 204 -18.37 -6.27 -13.38
C LYS A 204 -17.74 -6.09 -12.01
N GLY A 205 -16.47 -5.68 -11.93
CA GLY A 205 -15.72 -5.50 -10.69
C GLY A 205 -15.02 -6.76 -10.16
N ASP A 206 -14.82 -7.78 -10.99
CA ASP A 206 -13.96 -8.92 -10.66
C ASP A 206 -12.50 -8.62 -10.99
N ILE A 207 -11.58 -9.09 -10.16
CA ILE A 207 -10.15 -8.92 -10.40
C ILE A 207 -9.72 -9.79 -11.58
N VAL A 208 -9.02 -9.17 -12.52
CA VAL A 208 -8.45 -9.82 -13.71
C VAL A 208 -6.96 -10.02 -13.53
N SER A 209 -6.28 -9.02 -12.99
CA SER A 209 -4.83 -9.07 -12.76
C SER A 209 -4.42 -8.13 -11.63
N SER A 210 -3.30 -8.44 -11.01
CA SER A 210 -2.60 -7.57 -10.06
C SER A 210 -1.13 -7.58 -10.40
N ILE A 211 -0.58 -6.39 -10.61
CA ILE A 211 0.79 -6.19 -11.09
C ILE A 211 1.49 -5.32 -10.05
N GLY A 212 2.53 -5.87 -9.42
CA GLY A 212 3.39 -5.10 -8.54
C GLY A 212 4.46 -4.36 -9.33
N GLY A 213 4.68 -3.09 -9.00
CA GLY A 213 5.86 -2.33 -9.42
C GLY A 213 7.01 -2.47 -8.42
N LYS A 214 8.19 -1.98 -8.81
CA LYS A 214 9.27 -1.65 -7.86
C LYS A 214 9.34 -0.13 -7.79
N GLY A 215 9.06 0.47 -6.63
CA GLY A 215 8.97 1.94 -6.50
C GLY A 215 7.69 2.53 -7.10
N ALA A 216 7.74 3.79 -7.54
CA ALA A 216 6.57 4.56 -8.00
C ALA A 216 6.30 4.44 -9.52
N GLN A 217 6.42 3.23 -10.07
CA GLN A 217 6.07 2.91 -11.46
C GLN A 217 5.64 1.45 -11.61
N VAL A 218 4.60 1.22 -12.41
CA VAL A 218 4.19 -0.12 -12.87
C VAL A 218 4.32 -0.22 -14.38
N VAL A 219 5.03 -1.26 -14.85
CA VAL A 219 5.16 -1.57 -16.28
C VAL A 219 4.29 -2.78 -16.60
N PHE A 220 3.43 -2.64 -17.61
CA PHE A 220 2.59 -3.72 -18.10
C PHE A 220 2.39 -3.61 -19.61
N ASP A 221 2.05 -4.73 -20.25
CA ASP A 221 1.66 -4.76 -21.66
C ASP A 221 0.16 -4.45 -21.79
N PRO A 222 -0.24 -3.29 -22.36
CA PRO A 222 -1.64 -2.93 -22.52
C PRO A 222 -2.46 -3.94 -23.32
N LYS A 223 -1.83 -4.69 -24.24
CA LYS A 223 -2.52 -5.70 -25.07
C LYS A 223 -3.00 -6.91 -24.26
N LYS A 224 -2.41 -7.13 -23.09
CA LYS A 224 -2.78 -8.23 -22.18
C LYS A 224 -3.93 -7.86 -21.24
N ILE A 225 -4.36 -6.59 -21.25
CA ILE A 225 -5.46 -6.11 -20.42
C ILE A 225 -6.74 -6.02 -21.25
N PRO A 226 -7.85 -6.65 -20.82
CA PRO A 226 -9.11 -6.55 -21.54
C PRO A 226 -9.61 -5.11 -21.66
N ALA A 227 -10.21 -4.77 -22.81
CA ALA A 227 -10.92 -3.52 -22.97
C ALA A 227 -12.10 -3.41 -21.98
N ASN A 228 -12.53 -2.17 -21.68
CA ASN A 228 -13.57 -1.87 -20.69
C ASN A 228 -13.22 -2.26 -19.24
N SER A 229 -11.96 -2.60 -18.97
CA SER A 229 -11.46 -2.79 -17.62
C SER A 229 -11.44 -1.48 -16.81
N ILE A 230 -11.44 -1.64 -15.50
CA ILE A 230 -11.18 -0.58 -14.53
C ILE A 230 -9.78 -0.80 -13.97
N LEU A 231 -8.90 0.16 -14.19
CA LEU A 231 -7.52 0.15 -13.73
C LEU A 231 -7.44 0.99 -12.45
N THR A 232 -6.80 0.48 -11.40
CA THR A 232 -6.59 1.24 -10.16
C THR A 232 -5.18 1.02 -9.63
N HIS A 233 -4.45 2.09 -9.34
CA HIS A 233 -3.08 2.04 -8.83
C HIS A 233 -2.84 3.05 -7.70
N ASN A 234 -1.83 2.83 -6.84
CA ASN A 234 -1.49 3.78 -5.79
C ASN A 234 -0.32 4.68 -6.14
N HIS A 235 -0.36 5.92 -5.67
CA HIS A 235 0.79 6.81 -5.68
C HIS A 235 1.42 6.86 -4.28
N PRO A 236 2.56 6.18 -4.06
CA PRO A 236 3.18 6.11 -2.75
C PRO A 236 3.86 7.41 -2.32
N ARG A 237 4.13 8.34 -3.26
CA ARG A 237 4.94 9.55 -3.00
C ARG A 237 4.44 10.45 -1.87
N SER A 238 3.14 10.42 -1.55
CA SER A 238 2.61 11.23 -0.44
C SER A 238 2.44 10.44 0.86
N LEU A 239 3.02 9.24 0.96
CA LEU A 239 3.15 8.51 2.22
C LEU A 239 4.19 9.19 3.11
N GLY A 240 3.83 9.42 4.38
CA GLY A 240 4.70 10.11 5.34
C GLY A 240 4.69 11.64 5.24
N GLU A 241 4.14 12.20 4.15
CA GLU A 241 3.97 13.64 3.99
C GLU A 241 3.06 14.25 5.07
N SER A 242 3.19 15.56 5.29
CA SER A 242 2.37 16.33 6.23
C SER A 242 1.60 17.44 5.53
N GLY A 243 0.62 18.04 6.23
CA GLY A 243 -0.20 19.13 5.70
C GLY A 243 -0.91 18.79 4.38
N ILE A 244 -0.93 19.74 3.45
CA ILE A 244 -1.61 19.58 2.16
C ILE A 244 -0.91 18.60 1.21
N ARG A 245 0.37 18.28 1.42
CA ARG A 245 1.11 17.33 0.58
C ARG A 245 0.63 15.90 0.71
N ARG A 246 -0.04 15.56 1.82
CA ARG A 246 -0.74 14.27 2.02
C ARG A 246 -1.77 13.93 0.93
N ILE A 247 -2.30 14.95 0.25
CA ILE A 247 -3.23 14.78 -0.86
C ILE A 247 -2.58 13.98 -2.00
N GLY A 248 -1.29 14.22 -2.26
CA GLY A 248 -0.55 13.63 -3.37
C GLY A 248 -1.00 14.14 -4.74
N ASN A 249 -0.41 13.54 -5.78
CA ASN A 249 -0.66 13.88 -7.18
C ASN A 249 -1.67 12.92 -7.82
N SER A 250 -2.43 13.44 -8.80
CA SER A 250 -3.28 12.62 -9.69
C SER A 250 -2.44 11.97 -10.78
N PHE A 251 -3.04 11.66 -11.93
CA PHE A 251 -2.44 10.96 -13.07
C PHE A 251 -1.23 11.67 -13.71
N SER A 252 -0.27 10.85 -14.11
CA SER A 252 0.82 11.15 -15.04
C SER A 252 0.37 11.00 -16.51
N SER A 253 1.25 11.38 -17.45
CA SER A 253 1.01 11.16 -18.88
C SER A 253 0.90 9.67 -19.22
N ASP A 254 1.70 8.82 -18.57
CA ASP A 254 1.73 7.38 -18.84
C ASP A 254 0.46 6.69 -18.36
N ASP A 255 -0.14 7.16 -17.27
CA ASP A 255 -1.42 6.64 -16.78
C ASP A 255 -2.53 6.86 -17.80
N ILE A 256 -2.61 8.09 -18.34
CA ILE A 256 -3.61 8.46 -19.35
C ILE A 256 -3.36 7.71 -20.65
N ARG A 257 -2.10 7.67 -21.10
CA ARG A 257 -1.71 6.94 -22.31
C ARG A 257 -2.09 5.46 -22.19
N SER A 258 -1.84 4.85 -21.04
CA SER A 258 -2.14 3.44 -20.79
C SER A 258 -3.64 3.18 -20.72
N ALA A 259 -4.41 4.05 -20.06
CA ALA A 259 -5.87 3.95 -20.01
C ALA A 259 -6.49 3.97 -21.43
N ILE A 260 -5.96 4.83 -22.32
CA ILE A 260 -6.40 4.92 -23.71
C ILE A 260 -5.97 3.68 -24.50
N LYS A 261 -4.72 3.23 -24.37
CA LYS A 261 -4.22 2.04 -25.08
C LYS A 261 -4.97 0.75 -24.74
N VAL A 262 -5.33 0.59 -23.47
CA VAL A 262 -6.18 -0.53 -23.00
C VAL A 262 -7.62 -0.35 -23.46
N ASN A 263 -8.02 0.86 -23.86
CA ASN A 263 -9.40 1.26 -24.01
C ASN A 263 -10.21 0.98 -22.72
N ALA A 264 -9.64 1.40 -21.60
CA ALA A 264 -10.21 1.19 -20.27
C ALA A 264 -11.52 1.95 -20.11
N LYS A 265 -12.41 1.42 -19.26
CA LYS A 265 -13.63 2.13 -18.85
C LYS A 265 -13.30 3.24 -17.86
N GLU A 266 -12.32 3.00 -16.98
CA GLU A 266 -11.92 3.92 -15.93
C GLU A 266 -10.46 3.67 -15.51
N MET A 267 -9.75 4.74 -15.18
CA MET A 267 -8.45 4.71 -14.51
C MET A 267 -8.55 5.44 -13.17
N ARG A 268 -7.97 4.88 -12.12
CA ARG A 268 -8.02 5.39 -10.76
C ARG A 268 -6.61 5.46 -10.17
N ALA A 269 -6.27 6.61 -9.60
CA ALA A 269 -5.01 6.84 -8.90
C ALA A 269 -5.33 7.12 -7.43
N VAL A 270 -4.76 6.31 -6.55
CA VAL A 270 -5.09 6.28 -5.12
C VAL A 270 -3.90 6.79 -4.32
N THR A 271 -4.11 7.88 -3.60
CA THR A 271 -3.12 8.39 -2.64
C THR A 271 -3.54 7.97 -1.23
N PRO A 272 -2.75 8.27 -0.19
CA PRO A 272 -3.09 7.91 1.19
C PRO A 272 -4.33 8.61 1.73
N THR A 273 -4.78 9.72 1.12
CA THR A 273 -5.97 10.46 1.55
C THR A 273 -7.01 10.67 0.46
N TYR A 274 -6.64 10.69 -0.83
CA TYR A 274 -7.57 10.90 -1.94
C TYR A 274 -7.61 9.73 -2.93
N THR A 275 -8.70 9.65 -3.69
CA THR A 275 -8.75 8.90 -4.95
C THR A 275 -9.09 9.86 -6.07
N PHE A 276 -8.30 9.79 -7.15
CA PHE A 276 -8.58 10.44 -8.42
C PHE A 276 -9.15 9.39 -9.37
N SER A 277 -10.18 9.74 -10.13
CA SER A 277 -10.80 8.86 -11.12
C SER A 277 -10.97 9.60 -12.43
N ILE A 278 -10.73 8.91 -13.54
CA ILE A 278 -11.06 9.38 -14.88
C ILE A 278 -11.78 8.28 -15.65
N LYS A 279 -12.99 8.57 -16.14
CA LYS A 279 -13.85 7.63 -16.84
C LYS A 279 -13.94 7.98 -18.32
N ARG A 280 -13.91 6.92 -19.14
CA ARG A 280 -14.08 7.01 -20.59
C ARG A 280 -15.53 7.39 -20.92
N PRO A 281 -15.77 8.40 -21.77
CA PRO A 281 -17.09 8.73 -22.28
C PRO A 281 -17.76 7.58 -23.06
N LYS A 282 -19.08 7.65 -23.26
CA LYS A 282 -19.84 6.67 -24.05
C LYS A 282 -19.29 6.51 -25.48
N GLY A 283 -18.86 7.61 -26.11
CA GLY A 283 -18.25 7.62 -27.44
C GLY A 283 -16.78 7.17 -27.50
N GLY A 284 -16.22 6.65 -26.40
CA GLY A 284 -14.81 6.30 -26.31
C GLY A 284 -13.94 7.45 -25.80
N TRP A 285 -12.62 7.27 -25.83
CA TRP A 285 -11.67 8.28 -25.34
C TRP A 285 -11.57 9.53 -26.22
N GLY A 286 -12.04 9.46 -27.48
CA GLY A 286 -12.11 10.60 -28.40
C GLY A 286 -10.75 11.15 -28.86
N VAL A 287 -9.66 10.43 -28.60
CA VAL A 287 -8.29 10.83 -28.94
C VAL A 287 -7.37 9.60 -28.95
N SER A 288 -6.35 9.61 -29.80
CA SER A 288 -5.31 8.57 -29.76
C SER A 288 -4.39 8.70 -28.55
N ALA A 289 -3.70 7.62 -28.19
CA ALA A 289 -2.78 7.62 -27.05
C ALA A 289 -1.65 8.66 -27.20
N ASP A 290 -1.12 8.81 -28.43
CA ASP A 290 0.00 9.73 -28.68
C ASP A 290 -0.45 11.20 -28.73
N GLU A 291 -1.64 11.48 -29.28
CA GLU A 291 -2.24 12.82 -29.21
C GLU A 291 -2.62 13.21 -27.77
N ALA A 292 -3.07 12.26 -26.96
CA ALA A 292 -3.32 12.48 -25.55
C ALA A 292 -2.02 12.83 -24.80
N THR A 293 -0.91 12.14 -25.08
CA THR A 293 0.42 12.49 -24.54
C THR A 293 0.85 13.89 -24.94
N LYS A 294 0.67 14.29 -26.21
CA LYS A 294 0.96 15.66 -26.68
C LYS A 294 0.10 16.70 -25.96
N ALA A 295 -1.21 16.42 -25.81
CA ALA A 295 -2.13 17.30 -25.11
C ALA A 295 -1.82 17.40 -23.61
N PHE A 296 -1.40 16.31 -22.99
CA PHE A 296 -0.92 16.29 -21.61
C PHE A 296 0.32 17.17 -21.46
N ALA A 297 1.32 17.02 -22.34
CA ALA A 297 2.53 17.85 -22.30
C ALA A 297 2.21 19.35 -22.48
N TYR A 298 1.27 19.69 -23.36
CA TYR A 298 0.78 21.05 -23.51
C TYR A 298 0.13 21.56 -22.21
N ALA A 299 -0.84 20.83 -21.67
CA ALA A 299 -1.52 21.21 -20.43
C ALA A 299 -0.55 21.30 -19.25
N ASN A 300 0.43 20.39 -19.17
CA ASN A 300 1.48 20.40 -18.17
C ASN A 300 2.30 21.70 -18.22
N ARG A 301 2.77 22.11 -19.41
CA ARG A 301 3.47 23.39 -19.59
C ARG A 301 2.60 24.59 -19.22
N THR A 302 1.34 24.60 -19.62
CA THR A 302 0.40 25.68 -19.28
C THR A 302 0.20 25.80 -17.78
N VAL A 303 -0.03 24.69 -17.08
CA VAL A 303 -0.22 24.69 -15.62
C VAL A 303 1.09 25.03 -14.89
N SER A 304 2.25 24.59 -15.37
CA SER A 304 3.55 24.98 -14.80
C SER A 304 3.77 26.49 -14.85
N LYS A 305 3.41 27.14 -15.97
CA LYS A 305 3.45 28.61 -16.09
C LYS A 305 2.47 29.29 -15.12
N GLN A 306 1.25 28.79 -15.01
CA GLN A 306 0.27 29.30 -14.04
C GLN A 306 0.76 29.15 -12.59
N GLY A 307 1.40 28.02 -12.27
CA GLY A 307 2.01 27.78 -10.97
C GLY A 307 3.12 28.78 -10.66
N HIS A 308 4.05 29.01 -11.59
CA HIS A 308 5.10 30.02 -11.43
C HIS A 308 4.55 31.43 -11.23
N ASN A 309 3.57 31.84 -12.04
CA ASN A 309 2.93 33.15 -11.91
C ASN A 309 2.28 33.31 -10.53
N TYR A 310 1.59 32.28 -10.05
CA TYR A 310 1.01 32.26 -8.71
C TYR A 310 2.09 32.41 -7.61
N LEU A 311 3.21 31.70 -7.73
CA LEU A 311 4.31 31.77 -6.74
C LEU A 311 4.99 33.14 -6.74
N ASN A 312 5.16 33.77 -7.91
CA ASN A 312 5.67 35.13 -8.03
C ASN A 312 4.75 36.15 -7.33
N GLN A 313 3.44 36.00 -7.46
CA GLN A 313 2.46 36.88 -6.81
C GLN A 313 2.34 36.63 -5.30
N THR A 314 2.62 35.42 -4.83
CA THR A 314 2.36 34.98 -3.45
C THR A 314 3.63 34.68 -2.64
N LYS A 315 4.80 35.09 -3.15
CA LYS A 315 6.10 35.11 -2.45
C LYS A 315 6.75 33.75 -2.12
N TRP A 316 6.66 32.74 -2.99
CA TRP A 316 7.48 31.50 -2.92
C TRP A 316 7.64 30.82 -1.53
N ASN A 317 6.69 30.99 -0.61
CA ASN A 317 6.77 30.33 0.69
C ASN A 317 6.30 28.88 0.59
N GLU A 318 6.67 28.10 1.60
CA GLU A 318 6.46 26.65 1.64
C GLU A 318 4.99 26.24 1.44
N SER A 319 4.05 26.98 2.04
CA SER A 319 2.61 26.70 1.92
C SER A 319 2.10 26.92 0.49
N ASN A 320 2.58 27.97 -0.17
CA ASN A 320 2.21 28.30 -1.55
C ASN A 320 2.87 27.34 -2.55
N ILE A 321 4.12 26.93 -2.31
CA ILE A 321 4.80 25.88 -3.09
C ILE A 321 4.01 24.57 -2.99
N ALA A 322 3.71 24.12 -1.77
CA ALA A 322 2.94 22.90 -1.53
C ALA A 322 1.57 22.93 -2.25
N ARG A 323 0.91 24.10 -2.29
CA ARG A 323 -0.37 24.28 -2.98
C ARG A 323 -0.22 24.20 -4.50
N ALA A 324 0.83 24.82 -5.04
CA ALA A 324 1.13 24.75 -6.47
C ALA A 324 1.41 23.30 -6.90
N GLU A 325 2.26 22.58 -6.15
CA GLU A 325 2.61 21.18 -6.40
C GLU A 325 1.39 20.26 -6.39
N VAL A 326 0.64 20.26 -5.28
CA VAL A 326 -0.50 19.33 -5.07
C VAL A 326 -1.66 19.59 -6.04
N THR A 327 -1.80 20.82 -6.54
CA THR A 327 -2.87 21.17 -7.49
C THR A 327 -2.46 21.04 -8.96
N HIS A 328 -1.17 20.85 -9.25
CA HIS A 328 -0.64 20.84 -10.62
C HIS A 328 -1.31 19.79 -11.51
N PHE A 329 -1.15 18.51 -11.18
CA PHE A 329 -1.71 17.44 -12.01
C PHE A 329 -3.24 17.41 -11.99
N HIS A 330 -3.87 17.88 -10.91
CA HIS A 330 -5.32 18.07 -10.86
C HIS A 330 -5.81 19.08 -11.91
N LYS A 331 -5.11 20.21 -12.06
CA LYS A 331 -5.43 21.23 -13.07
C LYS A 331 -5.16 20.72 -14.49
N VAL A 332 -4.04 19.99 -14.69
CA VAL A 332 -3.75 19.32 -15.98
C VAL A 332 -4.91 18.42 -16.37
N MET A 333 -5.39 17.60 -15.43
CA MET A 333 -6.49 16.68 -15.71
C MET A 333 -7.81 17.36 -15.96
N LYS A 334 -8.12 18.47 -15.29
CA LYS A 334 -9.30 19.29 -15.60
C LYS A 334 -9.26 19.85 -17.02
N MET A 335 -8.10 20.29 -17.50
CA MET A 335 -7.96 20.77 -18.88
C MET A 335 -8.22 19.67 -19.90
N LEU A 336 -7.63 18.48 -19.69
CA LEU A 336 -7.82 17.34 -20.59
C LEU A 336 -9.25 16.81 -20.56
N ALA A 337 -9.83 16.70 -19.36
CA ALA A 337 -11.21 16.28 -19.18
C ALA A 337 -12.20 17.22 -19.89
N LYS A 338 -11.99 18.53 -19.79
CA LYS A 338 -12.79 19.51 -20.53
C LYS A 338 -12.60 19.35 -22.05
N LYS A 339 -11.37 19.16 -22.52
CA LYS A 339 -11.06 19.07 -23.95
C LYS A 339 -11.69 17.84 -24.62
N TYR A 340 -11.65 16.69 -23.96
CA TYR A 340 -12.08 15.40 -24.53
C TYR A 340 -13.38 14.86 -23.94
N GLY A 341 -14.05 15.63 -23.08
CA GLY A 341 -15.30 15.25 -22.44
C GLY A 341 -15.18 14.12 -21.41
N TRP A 342 -13.98 13.88 -20.87
CA TRP A 342 -13.76 12.82 -19.87
C TRP A 342 -14.40 13.18 -18.53
N ASP A 343 -14.94 12.18 -17.83
CA ASP A 343 -15.48 12.38 -16.47
C ASP A 343 -14.35 12.19 -15.46
N TYR A 344 -13.81 13.32 -14.99
CA TYR A 344 -12.71 13.38 -14.02
C TYR A 344 -13.20 13.81 -12.64
N SER A 345 -12.81 13.06 -11.61
CA SER A 345 -13.15 13.36 -10.22
C SER A 345 -11.95 13.24 -9.27
N LYS A 346 -12.05 13.95 -8.16
CA LYS A 346 -11.13 13.91 -7.01
C LYS A 346 -11.97 13.76 -5.75
N LYS A 347 -11.78 12.68 -5.00
CA LYS A 347 -12.57 12.36 -3.80
C LYS A 347 -11.65 12.19 -2.59
N ASN A 348 -12.05 12.78 -1.46
CA ASN A 348 -11.43 12.53 -0.16
C ASN A 348 -12.00 11.24 0.44
N ASN A 349 -11.15 10.40 1.03
CA ASN A 349 -11.50 9.06 1.51
C ASN A 349 -11.58 8.96 3.03
#